data_AF-A0A3D1JZT2-F1
#
_entry.id   AF-A0A3D1JZT2-F1
#
_cell.length_a   1.000
_cell.length_b   1.000
_cell.length_c   1.000
_cell.angle_alpha   90.00
_cell.angle_beta   90.00
_cell.angle_gamma   90.00
#
_symmetry.space_group_name_H-M   'P 1'
#
loop_
_entity.id
_entity.type
_entity.pdbx_description
1 polymer ?
#
loop_
_entity_poly.entity_id
_entity_poly.type
_entity_poly.pdbx_seq_one_letter_code
_entity_poly.pdbx_strand_id
1 'polypeptide(L)'
;MYTRLQKLILIVAASGWGISILGVLLPWSVATAGLNGLGAGAIPDDPMLNYWLRMAGGGFTMIGVIFAAILIFPGKYAVIIPLMAYLCIAEGIVLLISGLRLGLPPFPFLCDTAFCILVGTGLLLIQSGARKERAFRTEQSILEKSPLSSS
;
A
#
# COMPACT_ATOMS: atom_id res chain seq x y z
N MET A 1 -12.60 15.34 2.07
CA MET A 1 -11.41 15.61 2.90
C MET A 1 -10.98 14.31 3.56
N TYR A 2 -9.70 13.93 3.53
CA TYR A 2 -9.23 12.70 4.21
C TYR A 2 -9.30 12.84 5.72
N THR A 3 -9.67 11.77 6.42
CA THR A 3 -9.47 11.67 7.86
C THR A 3 -7.95 11.65 8.14
N ARG A 4 -7.53 12.11 9.33
CA ARG A 4 -6.10 12.11 9.71
C ARG A 4 -5.48 10.72 9.59
N LEU A 5 -6.26 9.69 9.94
CA LEU A 5 -5.85 8.29 9.84
C LEU A 5 -5.63 7.85 8.39
N GLN A 6 -6.51 8.23 7.46
CA GLN A 6 -6.33 7.88 6.04
C GLN A 6 -5.05 8.49 5.46
N LYS A 7 -4.73 9.74 5.84
CA LYS A 7 -3.48 10.39 5.43
C LYS A 7 -2.27 9.63 5.97
N LEU A 8 -2.29 9.23 7.24
CA LEU A 8 -1.21 8.47 7.86
C LEU A 8 -0.96 7.14 7.11
N ILE A 9 -2.03 6.39 6.82
CA ILE A 9 -1.91 5.13 6.07
C ILE A 9 -1.34 5.37 4.67
N LEU A 10 -1.77 6.43 3.97
CA LEU A 10 -1.24 6.77 2.66
C LEU A 10 0.24 7.21 2.71
N ILE A 11 0.67 7.91 3.76
CA ILE A 11 2.09 8.26 3.97
C ILE A 11 2.92 6.99 4.20
N VAL A 12 2.44 6.10 5.08
CA VAL A 12 3.08 4.81 5.35
C VAL A 12 3.18 3.98 4.07
N ALA A 13 2.10 3.90 3.29
CA ALA A 13 2.08 3.19 2.01
C ALA A 13 3.06 3.79 1.00
N ALA A 14 3.01 5.11 0.79
CA ALA A 14 3.90 5.81 -0.12
C ALA A 14 5.37 5.62 0.25
N SER A 15 5.69 5.65 1.55
CA SER A 15 7.06 5.48 2.04
C SER A 15 7.52 4.02 1.95
N GLY A 16 6.69 3.07 2.38
CA GLY A 16 7.02 1.65 2.39
C GLY A 16 7.25 1.09 0.98
N TRP A 17 6.41 1.49 0.01
CA TRP A 17 6.63 1.14 -1.40
C TRP A 17 7.70 2.00 -2.07
N GLY A 18 7.74 3.30 -1.74
CA GLY A 18 8.65 4.26 -2.37
C GLY A 18 10.12 4.07 -2.03
N ILE A 19 10.43 3.51 -0.85
CA ILE A 19 11.82 3.27 -0.42
C ILE A 19 12.58 2.33 -1.37
N SER A 20 11.88 1.53 -2.17
CA SER A 20 12.45 0.67 -3.20
C SER A 20 13.27 1.41 -4.26
N ILE A 21 13.13 2.74 -4.38
CA ILE A 21 13.95 3.58 -5.27
C ILE A 21 15.44 3.48 -4.94
N LEU A 22 15.78 3.21 -3.68
CA LEU A 22 17.15 2.99 -3.26
C LEU A 22 17.76 1.77 -3.96
N GLY A 23 16.99 0.69 -4.12
CA GLY A 23 17.42 -0.50 -4.86
C GLY A 23 17.63 -0.26 -6.36
N VAL A 24 17.04 0.80 -6.90
CA VAL A 24 17.17 1.19 -8.31
C VAL A 24 18.36 2.10 -8.55
N LEU A 25 18.65 3.03 -7.63
CA LEU A 25 19.64 4.08 -7.83
C LEU A 25 21.01 3.75 -7.22
N LEU A 26 21.04 2.98 -6.13
CA LEU A 26 22.30 2.71 -5.44
C LEU A 26 23.22 1.80 -6.26
N PRO A 27 24.54 1.87 -6.01
CA PRO A 27 25.48 0.90 -6.53
C PRO A 27 25.08 -0.51 -6.11
N TRP A 28 25.32 -1.49 -7.00
CA TRP A 28 24.94 -2.89 -6.75
C TRP A 28 25.48 -3.43 -5.42
N SER A 29 26.73 -3.13 -5.09
CA SER A 29 27.36 -3.52 -3.83
C SER A 29 26.64 -2.98 -2.59
N VAL A 30 26.06 -1.78 -2.65
CA VAL A 30 25.30 -1.19 -1.55
C VAL A 30 23.92 -1.82 -1.45
N ALA A 31 23.26 -2.04 -2.59
CA ALA A 31 21.95 -2.69 -2.63
C ALA A 31 22.00 -4.12 -2.09
N THR A 32 22.98 -4.92 -2.51
CA THR A 32 23.16 -6.30 -2.03
C THR A 32 23.61 -6.34 -0.57
N ALA A 33 24.45 -5.41 -0.11
CA ALA A 33 24.78 -5.30 1.32
C ALA A 33 23.53 -5.04 2.18
N GLY A 34 22.62 -4.17 1.72
CA GLY A 34 21.34 -3.94 2.38
C GLY A 34 20.47 -5.19 2.43
N LEU A 35 20.31 -5.91 1.30
CA LEU A 35 19.55 -7.16 1.24
C LEU A 35 20.17 -8.25 2.13
N ASN A 36 21.50 -8.35 2.17
CA ASN A 36 22.20 -9.29 3.05
C ASN A 36 21.95 -8.96 4.53
N GLY A 37 21.92 -7.67 4.88
CA GLY A 37 21.54 -7.22 6.23
C GLY A 37 20.10 -7.56 6.60
N LEU A 38 19.23 -7.76 5.61
CA LEU A 38 17.86 -8.26 5.76
C LEU A 38 17.77 -9.80 5.70
N GLY A 39 18.90 -10.50 5.77
CA GLY A 39 18.92 -11.96 5.80
C GLY A 39 18.96 -12.64 4.43
N ALA A 40 19.15 -11.89 3.34
CA ALA A 40 19.58 -12.52 2.08
C ALA A 40 20.97 -13.17 2.27
N GLY A 41 21.14 -14.37 1.72
CA GLY A 41 22.46 -15.01 1.65
C GLY A 41 23.37 -14.29 0.65
N ALA A 42 24.50 -14.89 0.28
CA ALA A 42 25.36 -14.33 -0.76
C ALA A 42 24.59 -14.18 -2.09
N ILE A 43 24.43 -12.94 -2.55
CA ILE A 43 23.77 -12.61 -3.81
C ILE A 43 24.84 -12.61 -4.93
N PRO A 44 24.70 -13.46 -5.96
CA PRO A 44 25.65 -13.48 -7.08
C PRO A 44 25.69 -12.15 -7.83
N ASP A 45 26.87 -11.78 -8.32
CA ASP A 45 27.02 -10.64 -9.23
C ASP A 45 26.66 -11.07 -10.67
N ASP A 46 25.37 -11.34 -10.86
CA ASP A 46 24.79 -11.73 -12.13
C ASP A 46 24.06 -10.53 -12.78
N PRO A 47 24.38 -10.15 -14.03
CA PRO A 47 23.75 -9.01 -14.69
C PRO A 47 22.23 -9.12 -14.82
N MET A 48 21.70 -10.32 -15.02
CA MET A 48 20.26 -10.52 -15.17
C MET A 48 19.55 -10.39 -13.83
N LEU A 49 20.12 -10.93 -12.76
CA LEU A 49 19.61 -10.76 -11.40
C LEU A 49 19.61 -9.29 -10.97
N ASN A 50 20.69 -8.56 -11.28
CA ASN A 50 20.80 -7.13 -11.02
C ASN A 50 19.70 -6.36 -11.77
N TYR A 51 19.50 -6.67 -13.06
CA TYR A 51 18.41 -6.12 -13.85
C TYR A 51 17.02 -6.43 -13.23
N TRP A 52 16.74 -7.68 -12.84
CA TRP A 52 15.46 -8.07 -12.24
C TRP A 52 15.19 -7.38 -10.91
N LEU A 53 16.19 -7.26 -10.04
CA LEU A 53 16.02 -6.56 -8.76
C LEU A 53 15.81 -5.05 -8.96
N ARG A 54 16.49 -4.42 -9.91
CA ARG A 54 16.22 -3.01 -10.27
C ARG A 54 14.85 -2.83 -10.89
N MET A 55 14.40 -3.77 -11.73
CA MET A 55 13.06 -3.76 -12.31
C MET A 55 11.98 -3.88 -11.23
N ALA A 56 12.13 -4.81 -10.28
CA ALA A 56 11.23 -4.96 -9.14
C ALA A 56 11.22 -3.68 -8.28
N GLY A 57 12.40 -3.15 -7.94
CA GLY A 57 12.53 -1.90 -7.19
C GLY A 57 11.86 -0.71 -7.91
N GLY A 58 11.99 -0.63 -9.23
CA GLY A 58 11.34 0.38 -10.05
C GLY A 58 9.82 0.26 -10.02
N GLY A 59 9.29 -0.96 -10.18
CA GLY A 59 7.86 -1.26 -10.08
C GLY A 59 7.27 -0.85 -8.72
N PHE A 60 7.92 -1.26 -7.63
CA PHE A 60 7.51 -0.89 -6.28
C PHE A 60 7.59 0.62 -6.01
N THR A 61 8.62 1.29 -6.54
CA THR A 61 8.70 2.75 -6.47
C THR A 61 7.50 3.42 -7.14
N MET A 62 7.09 2.95 -8.32
CA MET A 62 5.91 3.49 -9.02
C MET A 62 4.63 3.31 -8.20
N ILE A 63 4.48 2.18 -7.50
CA ILE A 63 3.37 1.97 -6.55
C ILE A 63 3.41 3.03 -5.44
N GLY A 64 4.59 3.31 -4.88
CA GLY A 64 4.80 4.38 -3.90
C GLY A 64 4.39 5.76 -4.44
N VAL A 65 4.75 6.07 -5.68
CA VAL A 65 4.35 7.32 -6.37
C VAL A 65 2.83 7.41 -6.54
N ILE A 66 2.15 6.30 -6.86
CA ILE A 66 0.68 6.26 -6.95
C ILE A 66 0.06 6.59 -5.58
N PHE A 67 0.57 5.99 -4.50
CA PHE A 67 0.10 6.32 -3.14
C PHE A 67 0.36 7.79 -2.78
N ALA A 68 1.52 8.35 -3.15
CA ALA A 68 1.81 9.77 -2.96
C ALA A 68 0.85 10.67 -3.76
N ALA A 69 0.53 10.30 -5.02
CA ALA A 69 -0.44 11.04 -5.84
C ALA A 69 -1.85 11.02 -5.23
N ILE A 70 -2.28 9.87 -4.69
CA ILE A 70 -3.53 9.73 -3.95
C ILE A 70 -3.53 10.65 -2.72
N LEU A 71 -2.44 10.66 -1.95
CA LEU A 71 -2.26 11.52 -0.78
C LEU A 71 -2.39 13.01 -1.11
N ILE A 72 -1.75 13.46 -2.20
CA ILE A 72 -1.72 14.88 -2.61
C ILE A 72 -3.04 15.30 -3.25
N PHE A 73 -3.68 14.44 -4.05
CA PHE A 73 -4.90 14.76 -4.80
C PHE A 73 -6.08 13.81 -4.47
N PRO A 74 -6.59 13.82 -3.22
CA PRO A 74 -7.62 12.91 -2.74
C PRO A 74 -8.85 12.79 -3.61
N GLY A 75 -9.38 13.93 -4.04
CA GLY A 75 -10.66 14.01 -4.74
C GLY A 75 -10.58 13.41 -6.14
N LYS A 76 -9.42 13.57 -6.79
CA LYS A 76 -9.17 13.08 -8.15
C LYS A 76 -9.02 11.57 -8.20
N TYR A 77 -8.37 10.98 -7.19
CA TYR A 77 -8.00 9.56 -7.18
C TYR A 77 -8.82 8.71 -6.20
N ALA A 78 -9.94 9.24 -5.66
CA ALA A 78 -10.76 8.53 -4.70
C ALA A 78 -11.27 7.15 -5.19
N VAL A 79 -11.49 7.01 -6.50
CA VAL A 79 -11.94 5.77 -7.15
C VAL A 79 -10.86 4.69 -7.17
N ILE A 80 -9.58 5.07 -7.11
CA ILE A 80 -8.44 4.13 -7.19
C ILE A 80 -8.10 3.55 -5.81
N ILE A 81 -8.50 4.21 -4.72
CA ILE A 81 -8.19 3.78 -3.34
C ILE A 81 -8.63 2.32 -3.04
N PRO A 82 -9.86 1.88 -3.37
CA PRO A 82 -10.25 0.49 -3.12
C PRO A 82 -9.40 -0.49 -3.94
N LEU A 83 -9.09 -0.17 -5.20
CA LEU A 83 -8.25 -1.02 -6.04
C LEU A 83 -6.86 -1.20 -5.42
N MET A 84 -6.21 -0.10 -5.03
CA MET A 84 -4.89 -0.16 -4.37
C MET A 84 -4.93 -0.94 -3.06
N ALA A 85 -6.03 -0.82 -2.32
CA ALA A 85 -6.21 -1.55 -1.08
C ALA A 85 -6.34 -3.06 -1.30
N TYR A 86 -7.14 -3.49 -2.29
CA TYR A 86 -7.24 -4.91 -2.66
C TYR A 86 -5.93 -5.46 -3.22
N LEU A 87 -5.21 -4.68 -4.02
CA LEU A 87 -3.89 -5.09 -4.53
C LEU A 87 -2.87 -5.27 -3.40
N CYS A 88 -2.86 -4.40 -2.39
CA CYS A 88 -2.00 -4.59 -1.22
C CYS A 88 -2.37 -5.87 -0.45
N ILE A 89 -3.66 -6.16 -0.27
CA ILE A 89 -4.08 -7.40 0.41
C ILE A 89 -3.67 -8.62 -0.40
N ALA A 90 -3.91 -8.61 -1.71
CA ALA A 90 -3.53 -9.70 -2.60
C ALA A 90 -2.01 -9.95 -2.57
N GLU A 91 -1.21 -8.89 -2.64
CA GLU A 91 0.24 -8.98 -2.53
C GLU A 91 0.69 -9.52 -1.17
N GLY A 92 0.06 -9.07 -0.08
CA GLY A 92 0.32 -9.62 1.26
C GLY A 92 0.05 -11.13 1.34
N ILE A 93 -1.01 -11.61 0.68
CA ILE A 93 -1.31 -13.05 0.59
C ILE A 93 -0.26 -13.79 -0.26
N VAL A 94 0.16 -13.23 -1.40
CA VAL A 94 1.20 -13.80 -2.25
C VAL A 94 2.52 -13.92 -1.47
N LEU A 95 2.91 -12.87 -0.74
CA LEU A 95 4.08 -12.86 0.12
C LEU A 95 3.96 -13.93 1.21
N LEU A 96 2.83 -13.99 1.92
CA LEU A 96 2.57 -14.98 2.98
C LEU A 96 2.75 -16.41 2.46
N ILE A 97 2.10 -16.74 1.34
CA ILE A 97 2.17 -18.08 0.75
C ILE A 97 3.60 -18.38 0.29
N SER A 98 4.27 -17.43 -0.36
CA SER A 98 5.61 -17.62 -0.90
C SER A 98 6.64 -17.78 0.21
N GLY A 99 6.60 -16.94 1.24
CA GLY A 99 7.52 -16.99 2.37
C GLY A 99 7.40 -18.29 3.17
N LEU A 100 6.16 -18.75 3.42
CA LEU A 100 5.93 -20.05 4.05
C LEU A 100 6.44 -21.22 3.21
N ARG A 101 6.19 -21.21 1.89
CA ARG A 101 6.65 -22.26 0.97
C ARG A 101 8.17 -22.32 0.86
N LEU A 102 8.83 -21.17 0.87
CA LEU A 102 10.28 -21.05 0.78
C LEU A 102 10.97 -21.26 2.14
N GLY A 103 10.20 -21.42 3.23
CA GLY A 103 10.74 -21.58 4.58
C GLY A 103 11.53 -20.36 5.05
N LEU A 104 11.13 -19.15 4.63
CA LEU A 104 11.85 -17.92 4.96
C LEU A 104 11.82 -17.66 6.48
N PRO A 105 12.90 -17.09 7.05
CA PRO A 105 12.87 -16.63 8.42
C PRO A 105 11.78 -15.55 8.61
N PRO A 106 11.22 -15.38 9.82
CA PRO A 106 10.13 -14.43 10.06
C PRO A 106 10.42 -12.98 9.66
N PHE A 107 11.69 -12.54 9.74
CA PHE A 107 12.10 -11.20 9.34
C PHE A 107 12.98 -11.27 8.08
N PRO A 108 12.76 -10.40 7.06
CA PRO A 108 11.77 -9.32 6.96
C PRO A 108 10.38 -9.77 6.46
N PHE A 109 10.26 -11.04 6.05
CA PHE A 109 9.08 -11.62 5.41
C PHE A 109 7.74 -11.23 6.08
N LEU A 110 7.58 -11.47 7.39
CA LEU A 110 6.32 -11.15 8.09
C LEU A 110 6.07 -9.65 8.19
N CYS A 111 7.12 -8.83 8.22
CA CYS A 111 6.97 -7.38 8.21
C CYS A 111 6.38 -6.91 6.87
N ASP A 112 6.86 -7.45 5.74
CA ASP A 112 6.35 -7.12 4.41
C ASP A 112 4.90 -7.60 4.23
N THR A 113 4.61 -8.83 4.64
CA THR A 113 3.24 -9.36 4.65
C THR A 113 2.32 -8.50 5.52
N ALA A 114 2.72 -8.20 6.75
CA ALA A 114 1.92 -7.40 7.67
C ALA A 114 1.69 -5.99 7.12
N PHE A 115 2.72 -5.34 6.58
CA PHE A 115 2.61 -4.04 5.94
C PHE A 115 1.53 -4.04 4.85
N CYS A 116 1.60 -4.98 3.91
CA CYS A 116 0.66 -5.11 2.80
C CYS A 116 -0.78 -5.32 3.28
N ILE A 117 -1.00 -6.27 4.20
CA ILE A 117 -2.34 -6.59 4.72
C ILE A 117 -2.91 -5.43 5.54
N LEU A 118 -2.12 -4.81 6.42
CA LEU A 118 -2.56 -3.72 7.29
C LEU A 118 -2.87 -2.45 6.51
N VAL A 119 -2.03 -2.07 5.54
CA VAL A 119 -2.27 -0.92 4.67
C VAL A 119 -3.56 -1.12 3.87
N GLY A 120 -3.71 -2.27 3.20
CA GLY A 120 -4.89 -2.54 2.39
C GLY A 120 -6.17 -2.61 3.22
N THR A 121 -6.16 -3.36 4.32
CA THR A 121 -7.33 -3.47 5.20
C THR A 121 -7.70 -2.13 5.82
N GLY A 122 -6.70 -1.37 6.28
CA GLY A 122 -6.92 -0.04 6.87
C GLY A 122 -7.56 0.94 5.89
N LEU A 123 -7.15 0.94 4.62
CA LEU A 123 -7.77 1.77 3.58
C LEU A 123 -9.24 1.41 3.34
N LEU A 124 -9.58 0.10 3.26
CA LEU A 124 -10.96 -0.35 3.05
C LEU A 124 -11.87 0.00 4.24
N LEU A 125 -11.40 -0.21 5.47
CA LEU A 125 -12.18 0.07 6.67
C LEU A 125 -12.53 1.55 6.78
N ILE A 126 -11.57 2.45 6.54
CA ILE A 126 -11.82 3.89 6.62
C ILE A 126 -12.74 4.36 5.49
N GLN A 127 -12.57 3.82 4.29
CA GLN A 127 -13.41 4.19 3.15
C GLN A 127 -14.86 3.73 3.33
N SER A 128 -15.07 2.52 3.86
CA SER A 128 -16.42 2.01 4.14
C SER A 128 -17.13 2.85 5.20
N GLY A 129 -16.43 3.25 6.27
CA GLY A 129 -16.95 4.17 7.29
C GLY A 129 -17.35 5.52 6.70
N ALA A 130 -16.48 6.15 5.90
CA ALA A 130 -16.74 7.45 5.28
C ALA A 130 -17.86 7.44 4.23
N ARG A 131 -18.15 6.28 3.62
CA ARG A 131 -19.28 6.10 2.70
C ARG A 131 -20.60 5.96 3.46
N LYS A 132 -20.63 5.13 4.51
CA LYS A 132 -21.80 4.94 5.37
C LYS A 132 -22.23 6.24 6.03
N GLU A 133 -21.28 6.99 6.58
CA GLU A 133 -21.57 8.27 7.24
C GLU A 133 -22.15 9.32 6.27
N ARG A 134 -21.64 9.37 5.03
CA ARG A 134 -22.19 10.26 3.99
C ARG A 134 -23.60 9.85 3.58
N ALA A 135 -23.87 8.55 3.42
CA ALA A 135 -25.20 8.07 3.08
C ALA A 135 -26.23 8.44 4.17
N PHE A 136 -25.88 8.20 5.43
CA PHE A 136 -26.73 8.55 6.57
C PHE A 136 -27.05 10.05 6.66
N ARG A 137 -26.04 10.92 6.48
CA ARG A 137 -26.27 12.39 6.46
C ARG A 137 -27.18 12.82 5.32
N THR A 138 -27.05 12.21 4.14
CA THR A 138 -27.92 12.49 2.99
C THR A 138 -29.36 12.09 3.31
N GLU A 139 -29.59 10.88 3.86
CA GLU A 139 -30.92 10.43 4.28
C GLU A 139 -31.56 11.37 5.31
N GLN A 140 -30.83 11.78 6.36
CA GLN A 140 -31.33 12.75 7.33
C GLN A 140 -31.69 14.10 6.70
N SER A 141 -30.87 14.61 5.79
CA SER A 141 -31.14 15.87 5.10
C SER A 141 -32.36 15.81 4.17
N ILE A 142 -32.69 14.62 3.64
CA ILE A 142 -33.90 14.38 2.85
C ILE A 142 -35.12 14.33 3.77
N LEU A 143 -35.02 13.63 4.91
CA LEU A 143 -36.10 13.54 5.90
C LEU A 143 -36.45 14.91 6.51
N GLU A 144 -35.44 15.74 6.81
CA GLU A 144 -35.63 17.08 7.37
C GLU A 144 -36.21 18.07 6.34
N LYS A 145 -35.98 17.82 5.04
CA LYS A 145 -36.54 18.62 3.94
C LYS A 145 -37.86 18.08 3.38
N SER A 146 -38.32 16.93 3.84
CA SER A 146 -39.67 16.46 3.55
C SER A 146 -40.62 17.43 4.24
N PRO A 147 -41.39 18.25 3.49
CA PRO A 147 -42.46 18.98 4.13
C PRO A 147 -43.34 17.92 4.79
N LEU A 148 -43.72 18.16 6.05
CA LEU A 148 -44.88 17.51 6.64
C LEU A 148 -45.98 17.61 5.59
N SER A 149 -46.25 16.51 4.88
CA SER A 149 -47.45 16.36 4.08
C SER A 149 -48.57 16.36 5.09
N SER A 150 -49.01 17.57 5.41
CA SER A 150 -50.38 17.96 5.68
C SER A 150 -51.34 16.76 5.71
N SER A 151 -51.61 16.26 6.91
CA SER A 151 -52.92 15.74 7.30
C SER A 151 -52.96 15.58 8.82
#